data_AF-H0FXW6-F1
#
_entry.id   AF-H0FXW6-F1
#
_cell.length_a   1.000
_cell.length_b   1.000
_cell.length_c   1.000
_cell.angle_alpha   90.00
_cell.angle_beta   90.00
_cell.angle_gamma   90.00
#
_symmetry.space_group_name_H-M   'P 1'
#
loop_
_entity.id
_entity.type
_entity.pdbx_description
1 polymer ?
#
loop_
_entity_poly.entity_id
_entity_poly.type
_entity_poly.pdbx_seq_one_letter_code
_entity_poly.pdbx_strand_id
1 'polypeptide(L)'
;MNAITKFDLSPRQIALVQQTVAKDCNAEEFNLFMEVARAKGLDPFLGQIIPMVFSKNNANKRKMTIIISRDGQRVIAQRCGDYRPASKPATYELDASLKSPLNPQGIVSATVYLWKQDPKSGEWYEVAGQSYWEEFAPIKDEWAENEKTGKNYKTGKQTLDDSGNWCRMPRLMIAKCAEMQALRAGWPEQFTGLYDEAEMDRAKIIDLTASEIVEHEREENRLKAVGASNSITITWGDNWALENVPVGEFFDRACEFIEKEPPAKVAKWRDANREPLKMFWSKHPGDALELKKRLEAAIARPAQKTASDAELRNHPLMAG
;
A
#
# COMPACT_ATOMS: atom_id res chain seq x y z
N MET A 1 37.16 15.08 -21.40
CA MET A 1 36.25 14.64 -20.32
C MET A 1 35.56 15.88 -19.79
N ASN A 2 34.29 16.10 -20.16
CA ASN A 2 33.52 17.19 -19.56
C ASN A 2 33.30 16.82 -18.08
N ALA A 3 33.69 17.70 -17.17
CA ALA A 3 33.45 17.51 -15.75
C ALA A 3 31.94 17.35 -15.55
N ILE A 4 31.52 16.13 -15.23
CA ILE A 4 30.14 15.84 -14.82
C ILE A 4 29.94 16.65 -13.55
N THR A 5 29.01 17.61 -13.58
CA THR A 5 28.62 18.38 -12.40
C THR A 5 28.21 17.37 -11.33
N LYS A 6 29.06 17.17 -10.32
CA LYS A 6 28.66 16.38 -9.15
C LYS A 6 27.48 17.11 -8.52
N PHE A 7 26.39 16.38 -8.29
CA PHE A 7 25.25 16.90 -7.53
C PHE A 7 25.70 17.11 -6.08
N ASP A 8 26.30 18.27 -5.82
CA ASP A 8 26.81 18.68 -4.52
C ASP A 8 26.18 20.02 -4.16
N LEU A 9 24.96 19.97 -3.63
CA LEU A 9 24.26 21.14 -3.13
C LEU A 9 24.79 21.48 -1.74
N SER A 10 25.20 22.74 -1.55
CA SER A 10 25.54 23.24 -0.21
C SER A 10 24.34 23.17 0.75
N PRO A 11 24.56 23.16 2.07
CA PRO A 11 23.46 23.18 3.05
C PRO A 11 22.45 24.32 2.84
N ARG A 12 22.92 25.50 2.39
CA ARG A 12 22.05 26.63 2.05
C ARG A 12 21.18 26.35 0.83
N GLN A 13 21.73 25.70 -0.19
CA GLN A 13 20.96 25.29 -1.37
C GLN A 13 19.94 24.20 -1.02
N ILE A 14 20.30 23.22 -0.18
CA ILE A 14 19.37 22.20 0.31
C ILE A 14 18.19 22.85 1.04
N ALA A 15 18.47 23.80 1.95
CA ALA A 15 17.41 24.55 2.64
C ALA A 15 16.53 25.34 1.66
N LEU A 16 17.13 25.95 0.62
CA LEU A 16 16.37 26.65 -0.42
C LEU A 16 15.45 25.70 -1.20
N VAL A 17 15.94 24.52 -1.60
CA VAL A 17 15.12 23.49 -2.25
C VAL A 17 13.95 23.10 -1.34
N GLN A 18 14.21 22.87 -0.05
CA GLN A 18 13.19 22.51 0.93
C GLN A 18 12.09 23.58 1.04
N GLN A 19 12.48 24.87 1.05
CA GLN A 19 11.54 25.99 1.22
C GLN A 19 10.81 26.38 -0.07
N THR A 20 11.27 25.92 -1.24
CA THR A 20 10.73 26.33 -2.54
C THR A 20 10.17 25.15 -3.34
N VAL A 21 11.05 24.34 -3.94
CA VAL A 21 10.71 23.21 -4.82
C VAL A 21 9.95 22.12 -4.06
N ALA A 22 10.38 21.83 -2.83
CA ALA A 22 9.84 20.76 -2.00
C ALA A 22 9.04 21.27 -0.78
N LYS A 23 8.50 22.49 -0.86
CA LYS A 23 7.78 23.16 0.25
C LYS A 23 6.61 22.36 0.83
N ASP A 24 6.05 21.46 0.03
CA ASP A 24 4.90 20.66 0.41
C ASP A 24 5.30 19.32 1.04
N CYS A 25 6.58 18.93 0.98
CA CYS A 25 7.09 17.70 1.55
C CYS A 25 7.22 17.78 3.07
N ASN A 26 6.95 16.67 3.75
CA ASN A 26 7.41 16.48 5.13
C ASN A 26 8.92 16.12 5.14
N ALA A 27 9.51 15.97 6.32
CA ALA A 27 10.94 15.70 6.46
C ALA A 27 11.39 14.42 5.75
N GLU A 28 10.65 13.31 5.91
CA GLU A 28 11.00 12.02 5.29
C GLU A 28 10.82 12.04 3.77
N GLU A 29 9.74 12.66 3.29
CA GLU A 29 9.49 12.86 1.86
C GLU A 29 10.58 13.73 1.22
N PHE A 30 11.01 14.79 1.91
CA PHE A 30 12.08 15.66 1.44
C PHE A 30 13.42 14.92 1.39
N ASN A 31 13.75 14.14 2.42
CA ASN A 31 14.96 13.32 2.43
C ASN A 31 14.95 12.31 1.28
N LEU A 32 13.84 11.59 1.09
CA LEU A 32 13.68 10.66 -0.04
C LEU A 32 13.86 11.36 -1.39
N PHE A 33 13.22 12.51 -1.58
CA PHE A 33 13.35 13.31 -2.79
C PHE A 33 14.81 13.70 -3.07
N MET A 34 15.54 14.16 -2.05
CA MET A 34 16.94 14.54 -2.17
C MET A 34 17.87 13.36 -2.45
N GLU A 35 17.61 12.20 -1.86
CA GLU A 35 18.36 10.97 -2.15
C GLU A 35 18.16 10.51 -3.61
N VAL A 36 16.93 10.56 -4.12
CA VAL A 36 16.66 10.22 -5.53
C VAL A 36 17.28 11.24 -6.49
N ALA A 37 17.19 12.54 -6.16
CA ALA A 37 17.85 13.60 -6.94
C ALA A 37 19.36 13.36 -7.03
N ARG A 38 20.01 13.02 -5.91
CA ARG A 38 21.43 12.68 -5.86
C ARG A 38 21.75 11.42 -6.67
N ALA A 39 20.99 10.33 -6.46
CA ALA A 39 21.23 9.05 -7.10
C ALA A 39 21.10 9.11 -8.63
N LYS A 40 20.15 9.91 -9.14
CA LYS A 40 19.95 10.14 -10.58
C LYS A 40 20.73 11.34 -11.12
N GLY A 41 21.40 12.09 -10.24
CA GLY A 41 22.13 13.32 -10.57
C GLY A 41 21.24 14.43 -11.16
N LEU A 42 19.97 14.48 -10.77
CA LEU A 42 19.01 15.46 -11.30
C LEU A 42 19.00 16.71 -10.43
N ASP A 43 18.89 17.87 -11.06
CA ASP A 43 18.88 19.16 -10.38
C ASP A 43 17.44 19.67 -10.09
N PRO A 44 17.06 19.81 -8.80
CA PRO A 44 15.78 20.40 -8.40
C PRO A 44 15.59 21.85 -8.86
N PHE A 45 16.65 22.66 -8.93
CA PHE A 45 16.55 24.07 -9.33
C PHE A 45 16.25 24.24 -10.81
N LEU A 46 16.71 23.30 -11.63
CA LEU A 46 16.42 23.27 -13.07
C LEU A 46 15.11 22.57 -13.39
N GLY A 47 14.34 22.14 -12.38
CA GLY A 47 13.08 21.41 -12.59
C GLY A 47 13.28 20.05 -13.26
N GLN A 48 14.46 19.44 -13.13
CA GLN A 48 14.74 18.12 -13.70
C GLN A 48 14.05 16.99 -12.91
N ILE A 49 13.76 17.25 -11.64
CA ILE A 49 13.09 16.35 -10.71
C ILE A 49 12.15 17.17 -9.82
N ILE A 50 10.93 16.68 -9.63
CA ILE A 50 9.84 17.41 -8.98
C ILE A 50 9.19 16.48 -7.94
N PRO A 51 9.10 16.88 -6.67
CA PRO A 51 8.31 16.16 -5.69
C PRO A 51 6.85 16.64 -5.75
N MET A 52 5.92 15.75 -6.06
CA MET A 52 4.49 16.05 -6.08
C MET A 52 3.80 15.36 -4.91
N VAL A 53 3.24 16.16 -3.99
CA VAL A 53 2.48 15.66 -2.84
C VAL A 53 0.98 15.76 -3.09
N PHE A 54 0.30 14.62 -3.09
CA PHE A 54 -1.15 14.49 -3.17
C PHE A 54 -1.77 14.43 -1.78
N SER A 55 -3.05 14.85 -1.66
CA SER A 55 -3.83 14.84 -0.41
C SER A 55 -3.09 15.46 0.78
N LYS A 56 -2.42 16.60 0.57
CA LYS A 56 -1.51 17.24 1.55
C LYS A 56 -2.09 17.38 2.96
N ASN A 57 -3.40 17.59 3.05
CA ASN A 57 -4.14 17.84 4.29
C ASN A 57 -4.79 16.59 4.90
N ASN A 58 -4.58 15.39 4.33
CA ASN A 58 -5.16 14.14 4.81
C ASN A 58 -4.06 13.08 4.95
N ALA A 59 -3.59 12.86 6.18
CA ALA A 59 -2.50 11.93 6.47
C ALA A 59 -2.74 10.51 5.91
N ASN A 60 -3.97 10.00 5.98
CA ASN A 60 -4.32 8.65 5.53
C ASN A 60 -4.35 8.50 4.00
N LYS A 61 -4.40 9.60 3.26
CA LYS A 61 -4.42 9.60 1.78
C LYS A 61 -3.21 10.33 1.19
N ARG A 62 -2.30 10.79 2.04
CA ARG A 62 -1.14 11.59 1.66
C ARG A 62 -0.16 10.69 0.92
N LYS A 63 0.24 11.10 -0.27
CA LYS A 63 1.18 10.37 -1.11
C LYS A 63 2.12 11.34 -1.80
N MET A 64 3.42 11.12 -1.65
CA MET A 64 4.42 11.83 -2.43
C MET A 64 4.87 10.95 -3.60
N THR A 65 4.86 11.53 -4.79
CA THR A 65 5.39 10.92 -6.02
C THR A 65 6.51 11.79 -6.56
N ILE A 66 7.63 11.17 -6.91
CA ILE A 66 8.73 11.84 -7.59
C ILE A 66 8.49 11.75 -9.10
N ILE A 67 8.48 12.90 -9.75
CA ILE A 67 8.31 13.05 -11.19
C ILE A 67 9.62 13.59 -11.76
N ILE A 68 10.02 13.09 -12.92
CA ILE A 68 11.11 13.67 -13.70
C ILE A 68 10.55 14.42 -14.89
N SER A 69 11.10 15.58 -15.17
CA SER A 69 10.73 16.32 -16.38
C SER A 69 11.39 15.69 -17.60
N ARG A 70 10.87 16.06 -18.78
CA ARG A 70 11.46 15.65 -20.06
C ARG A 70 12.94 16.02 -20.18
N ASP A 71 13.34 17.17 -19.63
CA ASP A 71 14.74 17.57 -19.65
C ASP A 71 15.58 16.71 -18.69
N GLY A 72 15.05 16.38 -17.51
CA GLY A 72 15.68 15.43 -16.60
C GLY A 72 15.92 14.05 -17.23
N GLN A 73 14.93 13.56 -17.99
CA GLN A 73 15.04 12.31 -18.74
C GLN A 73 16.21 12.33 -19.73
N ARG A 74 16.32 13.40 -20.52
CA ARG A 74 17.35 13.55 -21.54
C ARG A 74 18.73 13.70 -20.94
N VAL A 75 18.84 14.38 -19.80
CA VAL A 75 20.08 14.50 -19.05
C VAL A 75 20.55 13.14 -18.54
N ILE A 76 19.64 12.30 -18.01
CA ILE A 76 19.97 10.91 -17.63
C ILE A 76 20.45 10.13 -18.86
N ALA A 77 19.68 10.16 -19.95
CA ALA A 77 20.01 9.42 -21.16
C ALA A 77 21.38 9.83 -21.73
N GLN A 78 21.64 11.14 -21.84
CA GLN A 78 22.91 11.67 -22.34
C GLN A 78 24.11 11.21 -21.51
N ARG A 79 23.95 11.04 -20.18
CA ARG A 79 25.04 10.58 -19.30
C ARG A 79 25.39 9.11 -19.47
N CYS A 80 24.52 8.31 -20.09
CA CYS A 80 24.82 6.91 -20.38
C CYS A 80 25.94 6.77 -21.43
N GLY A 81 26.16 7.80 -22.25
CA GLY A 81 27.23 7.83 -23.27
C GLY A 81 26.94 7.04 -24.54
N ASP A 82 25.90 6.20 -24.53
CA ASP A 82 25.43 5.36 -25.62
C ASP A 82 24.05 5.82 -26.15
N TYR A 83 23.63 7.04 -25.83
CA TYR A 83 22.34 7.63 -26.22
C TYR A 83 22.47 8.65 -27.36
N ARG A 84 21.53 8.59 -28.31
CA ARG A 84 21.24 9.69 -29.23
C ARG A 84 19.74 9.99 -29.26
N PRO A 85 19.36 11.29 -29.28
CA PRO A 85 17.96 11.70 -29.34
C PRO A 85 17.30 11.32 -30.67
N ALA A 86 15.97 11.39 -30.70
CA ALA A 86 15.20 11.18 -31.93
C ALA A 86 15.67 12.14 -33.03
N SER A 87 16.00 11.60 -34.20
CA SER A 87 16.40 12.37 -35.39
C SER A 87 15.21 12.82 -36.24
N LYS A 88 14.00 12.38 -35.89
CA LYS A 88 12.75 12.65 -36.60
C LYS A 88 11.62 12.99 -35.60
N PRO A 89 10.57 13.71 -36.03
CA PRO A 89 9.37 13.90 -35.23
C PRO A 89 8.71 12.55 -34.88
N ALA A 90 7.91 12.54 -33.81
CA ALA A 90 7.09 11.38 -33.45
C ALA A 90 6.14 11.01 -34.60
N THR A 91 6.00 9.72 -34.86
CA THR A 91 5.03 9.17 -35.81
C THR A 91 3.70 8.99 -35.08
N TYR A 92 2.60 9.39 -35.72
CA TYR A 92 1.26 9.26 -35.14
C TYR A 92 0.39 8.38 -36.02
N GLU A 93 -0.36 7.50 -35.40
CA GLU A 93 -1.48 6.81 -36.01
C GLU A 93 -2.76 7.56 -35.60
N LEU A 94 -3.53 8.00 -36.59
CA LEU A 94 -4.73 8.80 -36.39
C LEU A 94 -5.93 8.12 -37.06
N ASP A 95 -7.05 8.10 -36.36
CA ASP A 95 -8.35 7.69 -36.89
C ASP A 95 -9.37 8.80 -36.66
N ALA A 96 -9.88 9.37 -37.75
CA ALA A 96 -10.87 10.44 -37.70
C ALA A 96 -12.18 10.01 -37.02
N SER A 97 -12.52 8.71 -37.04
CA SER A 97 -13.71 8.15 -36.40
C SER A 97 -13.65 8.16 -34.88
N LEU A 98 -12.44 8.17 -34.31
CA LEU A 98 -12.21 8.22 -32.85
C LEU A 98 -12.29 9.64 -32.27
N LYS A 99 -12.47 10.66 -33.12
CA LYS A 99 -12.58 12.05 -32.66
C LYS A 99 -13.79 12.23 -31.76
N SER A 100 -13.54 12.62 -30.52
CA SER A 100 -14.56 12.83 -29.51
C SER A 100 -14.08 13.84 -28.46
N PRO A 101 -14.93 14.31 -27.54
CA PRO A 101 -14.46 15.13 -26.41
C PRO A 101 -13.36 14.44 -25.57
N LEU A 102 -13.31 13.10 -25.56
CA LEU A 102 -12.29 12.32 -24.85
C LEU A 102 -11.02 12.06 -25.66
N ASN A 103 -11.09 12.24 -26.99
CA ASN A 103 -9.96 12.14 -27.91
C ASN A 103 -10.10 13.21 -29.01
N PRO A 104 -9.77 14.48 -28.71
CA PRO A 104 -10.09 15.60 -29.60
C PRO A 104 -9.43 15.51 -30.98
N GLN A 105 -8.33 14.76 -31.09
CA GLN A 105 -7.55 14.65 -32.33
C GLN A 105 -7.67 13.28 -33.01
N GLY A 106 -8.42 12.33 -32.43
CA GLY A 106 -8.56 10.98 -32.98
C GLY A 106 -7.24 10.23 -33.00
N ILE A 107 -6.44 10.38 -31.94
CA ILE A 107 -5.13 9.72 -31.84
C ILE A 107 -5.36 8.26 -31.47
N VAL A 108 -4.78 7.33 -32.23
CA VAL A 108 -4.71 5.92 -31.87
C VAL A 108 -3.45 5.70 -31.05
N SER A 109 -2.29 6.04 -31.61
CA SER A 109 -1.00 5.86 -30.96
C SER A 109 0.02 6.91 -31.39
N ALA A 110 1.08 7.06 -30.60
CA ALA A 110 2.28 7.77 -30.98
C ALA A 110 3.50 6.86 -30.79
N THR A 111 4.46 6.94 -31.72
CA THR A 111 5.71 6.19 -31.70
C THR A 111 6.89 7.15 -31.81
N VAL A 112 7.89 6.94 -30.96
CA VAL A 112 9.17 7.67 -30.95
C VAL A 112 10.31 6.66 -31.06
N TYR A 113 11.31 6.99 -31.88
CA TYR A 113 12.52 6.19 -32.04
C TYR A 113 13.71 6.96 -31.47
N LEU A 114 14.33 6.38 -30.44
CA LEU A 114 15.62 6.81 -29.91
C LEU A 114 16.71 5.89 -30.43
N TRP A 115 17.96 6.26 -30.22
CA TRP A 115 19.09 5.49 -30.73
C TRP A 115 20.00 5.08 -29.58
N LYS A 116 20.32 3.80 -29.51
CA LYS A 116 21.25 3.23 -28.55
C LYS A 116 22.44 2.62 -29.26
N GLN A 117 23.64 2.83 -28.72
CA GLN A 117 24.85 2.18 -29.21
C GLN A 117 25.04 0.85 -28.51
N ASP A 118 25.28 -0.22 -29.27
CA ASP A 118 25.76 -1.47 -28.69
C ASP A 118 27.21 -1.30 -28.21
N PRO A 119 27.50 -1.48 -26.91
CA PRO A 119 28.85 -1.30 -26.38
C PRO A 119 29.86 -2.31 -26.94
N LYS A 120 29.41 -3.44 -27.52
CA LYS A 120 30.31 -4.46 -28.07
C LYS A 120 30.68 -4.19 -29.53
N SER A 121 29.70 -3.97 -30.39
CA SER A 121 29.93 -3.73 -31.82
C SER A 121 30.19 -2.25 -32.16
N GLY A 122 29.75 -1.33 -31.31
CA GLY A 122 29.75 0.10 -31.60
C GLY A 122 28.66 0.53 -32.59
N GLU A 123 27.82 -0.41 -33.06
CA GLU A 123 26.71 -0.14 -33.96
C GLU A 123 25.57 0.60 -33.23
N TRP A 124 24.88 1.46 -33.97
CA TRP A 124 23.72 2.18 -33.47
C TRP A 124 22.44 1.51 -33.97
N TYR A 125 21.52 1.24 -33.06
CA TYR A 125 20.22 0.66 -33.37
C TYR A 125 19.08 1.51 -32.79
N GLU A 126 17.92 1.42 -33.43
CA GLU A 126 16.72 2.13 -33.00
C GLU A 126 16.06 1.41 -31.81
N VAL A 127 15.62 2.21 -30.83
CA VAL A 127 14.80 1.80 -29.71
C VAL A 127 13.46 2.49 -29.86
N ALA A 128 12.42 1.71 -30.15
CA ALA A 128 11.07 2.20 -30.30
C ALA A 128 10.38 2.30 -28.93
N GLY A 129 9.65 3.40 -28.73
CA GLY A 129 8.66 3.54 -27.68
C GLY A 129 7.33 3.91 -28.30
N GLN A 130 6.28 3.21 -27.90
CA GLN A 130 4.92 3.42 -28.39
C GLN A 130 3.98 3.63 -27.21
N SER A 131 3.01 4.51 -27.38
CA SER A 131 1.97 4.76 -26.40
C SER A 131 0.62 4.91 -27.09
N TYR A 132 -0.39 4.19 -26.59
CA TYR A 132 -1.75 4.22 -27.10
C TYR A 132 -2.60 5.26 -26.35
N TRP A 133 -3.45 5.98 -27.08
CA TRP A 133 -4.31 7.00 -26.49
C TRP A 133 -5.21 6.42 -25.39
N GLU A 134 -5.82 5.27 -25.65
CA GLU A 134 -6.73 4.60 -24.71
C GLU A 134 -6.09 4.24 -23.37
N GLU A 135 -4.77 4.02 -23.37
CA GLU A 135 -4.02 3.60 -22.20
C GLU A 135 -3.47 4.78 -21.39
N PHE A 136 -3.10 5.88 -22.07
CA PHE A 136 -2.35 6.97 -21.46
C PHE A 136 -3.16 8.24 -21.27
N ALA A 137 -4.21 8.46 -22.06
CA ALA A 137 -5.04 9.65 -21.92
C ALA A 137 -5.72 9.65 -20.54
N PRO A 138 -5.62 10.74 -19.77
CA PRO A 138 -6.21 10.81 -18.43
C PRO A 138 -7.72 11.01 -18.52
N ILE A 139 -8.45 9.92 -18.71
CA ILE A 139 -9.91 9.92 -18.72
C ILE A 139 -10.41 9.67 -17.30
N LYS A 140 -11.24 10.59 -16.79
CA LYS A 140 -11.79 10.53 -15.43
C LYS A 140 -13.30 10.40 -15.50
N ASP A 141 -13.86 9.64 -14.56
CA ASP A 141 -15.30 9.68 -14.31
C ASP A 141 -15.67 11.02 -13.68
N GLU A 142 -16.75 11.63 -14.14
CA GLU A 142 -17.34 12.81 -13.52
C GLU A 142 -18.11 12.36 -12.27
N TRP A 143 -17.81 13.02 -11.14
CA TRP A 143 -18.45 12.76 -9.85
C TRP A 143 -19.30 13.97 -9.46
N ALA A 144 -20.52 13.70 -8.99
CA ALA A 144 -21.39 14.71 -8.41
C ALA A 144 -21.64 14.40 -6.94
N GLU A 145 -21.80 15.45 -6.13
CA GLU A 145 -22.19 15.31 -4.73
C GLU A 145 -23.72 15.27 -4.63
N ASN A 146 -24.25 14.29 -3.90
CA ASN A 146 -25.67 14.27 -3.59
C ASN A 146 -25.95 15.25 -2.45
N GLU A 147 -26.55 16.40 -2.79
CA GLU A 147 -26.86 17.50 -1.85
C GLU A 147 -27.64 17.06 -0.60
N LYS A 148 -28.40 15.95 -0.65
CA LYS A 148 -29.19 15.45 0.48
C LYS A 148 -28.41 14.52 1.40
N THR A 149 -27.35 13.88 0.92
CA THR A 149 -26.60 12.85 1.67
C THR A 149 -25.13 13.20 1.88
N GLY A 150 -24.62 14.24 1.20
CA GLY A 150 -23.20 14.61 1.18
C GLY A 150 -22.29 13.53 0.59
N LYS A 151 -22.86 12.52 -0.09
CA LYS A 151 -22.11 11.42 -0.69
C LYS A 151 -21.88 11.66 -2.18
N ASN A 152 -20.64 11.50 -2.60
CA ASN A 152 -20.26 11.55 -4.01
C ASN A 152 -20.75 10.30 -4.74
N TYR A 153 -21.32 10.49 -5.93
CA TYR A 153 -21.71 9.40 -6.83
C TYR A 153 -21.19 9.67 -8.24
N LYS A 154 -20.92 8.59 -8.99
CA LYS A 154 -20.51 8.69 -10.40
C LYS A 154 -21.72 9.12 -11.23
N THR A 155 -21.55 10.15 -12.06
CA THR A 155 -22.62 10.61 -12.97
C THR A 155 -22.76 9.70 -14.20
N GLY A 156 -21.78 8.82 -14.44
CA GLY A 156 -21.70 7.96 -15.63
C GLY A 156 -21.12 8.67 -16.85
N LYS A 157 -20.84 9.98 -16.76
CA LYS A 157 -20.13 10.73 -17.78
C LYS A 157 -18.63 10.69 -17.53
N GLN A 158 -17.86 10.64 -18.60
CA GLN A 158 -16.41 10.70 -18.54
C GLN A 158 -15.92 12.00 -19.15
N THR A 159 -14.78 12.49 -18.65
CA THR A 159 -14.11 13.68 -19.16
C THR A 159 -12.63 13.41 -19.31
N LEU A 160 -12.01 14.02 -20.32
CA LEU A 160 -10.56 14.10 -20.40
C LEU A 160 -10.09 15.16 -19.41
N ASP A 161 -9.05 14.84 -18.63
CA ASP A 161 -8.52 15.75 -17.61
C ASP A 161 -8.09 17.09 -18.20
N ASP A 162 -8.80 18.15 -17.80
CA ASP A 162 -8.58 19.52 -18.21
C ASP A 162 -7.62 20.30 -17.29
N SER A 163 -7.22 19.70 -16.17
CA SER A 163 -6.29 20.32 -15.22
C SER A 163 -4.85 20.44 -15.74
N GLY A 164 -4.53 19.75 -16.84
CA GLY A 164 -3.20 19.69 -17.43
C GLY A 164 -3.15 20.04 -18.91
N ASN A 165 -2.04 19.65 -19.56
CA ASN A 165 -1.80 19.93 -20.97
C ASN A 165 -2.43 18.91 -21.92
N TRP A 166 -3.08 17.84 -21.42
CA TRP A 166 -3.69 16.80 -22.25
C TRP A 166 -4.81 17.33 -23.15
N CYS A 167 -5.70 18.17 -22.63
CA CYS A 167 -6.74 18.82 -23.46
C CYS A 167 -6.15 19.85 -24.46
N ARG A 168 -5.09 20.57 -24.09
CA ARG A 168 -4.52 21.67 -24.89
C ARG A 168 -3.53 21.21 -25.95
N MET A 169 -2.74 20.19 -25.65
CA MET A 169 -1.62 19.70 -26.46
C MET A 169 -1.58 18.16 -26.52
N PRO A 170 -2.68 17.48 -26.91
CA PRO A 170 -2.81 16.02 -26.80
C PRO A 170 -1.73 15.24 -27.55
N ARG A 171 -1.33 15.70 -28.76
CA ARG A 171 -0.24 15.09 -29.54
C ARG A 171 1.10 15.15 -28.81
N LEU A 172 1.42 16.28 -28.19
CA LEU A 172 2.66 16.43 -27.44
C LEU A 172 2.67 15.49 -26.23
N MET A 173 1.55 15.41 -25.51
CA MET A 173 1.46 14.60 -24.30
C MET A 173 1.64 13.11 -24.59
N ILE A 174 0.94 12.58 -25.59
CA ILE A 174 1.11 11.17 -25.97
C ILE A 174 2.53 10.90 -26.49
N ALA A 175 3.13 11.83 -27.24
CA ALA A 175 4.52 11.66 -27.70
C ALA A 175 5.55 11.69 -26.56
N LYS A 176 5.29 12.44 -25.47
CA LYS A 176 6.13 12.38 -24.25
C LYS A 176 6.07 11.00 -23.61
N CYS A 177 4.87 10.41 -23.50
CA CYS A 177 4.71 9.04 -23.03
C CYS A 177 5.51 8.05 -23.90
N ALA A 178 5.39 8.14 -25.23
CA ALA A 178 6.17 7.32 -26.16
C ALA A 178 7.69 7.50 -26.00
N GLU A 179 8.18 8.74 -25.83
CA GLU A 179 9.60 9.03 -25.56
C GLU A 179 10.07 8.35 -24.25
N MET A 180 9.26 8.41 -23.18
CA MET A 180 9.55 7.72 -21.92
C MET A 180 9.55 6.19 -22.06
N GLN A 181 8.63 5.62 -22.85
CA GLN A 181 8.63 4.18 -23.13
C GLN A 181 9.90 3.75 -23.87
N ALA A 182 10.36 4.52 -24.85
CA ALA A 182 11.62 4.25 -25.55
C ALA A 182 12.82 4.32 -24.59
N LEU A 183 12.84 5.32 -23.69
CA LEU A 183 13.89 5.45 -22.68
C LEU A 183 13.92 4.27 -21.71
N ARG A 184 12.76 3.80 -21.23
CA ARG A 184 12.67 2.61 -20.36
C ARG A 184 13.09 1.33 -21.08
N ALA A 185 12.77 1.20 -22.37
CA ALA A 185 13.20 0.06 -23.18
C ALA A 185 14.72 0.06 -23.42
N GLY A 186 15.31 1.24 -23.69
CA GLY A 186 16.73 1.38 -23.99
C GLY A 186 17.62 1.35 -22.75
N TRP A 187 17.21 1.97 -21.65
CA TRP A 187 18.01 2.16 -20.43
C TRP A 187 17.21 1.82 -19.17
N PRO A 188 16.72 0.58 -19.01
CA PRO A 188 15.79 0.21 -17.94
C PRO A 188 16.28 0.60 -16.55
N GLU A 189 17.52 0.26 -16.17
CA GLU A 189 18.09 0.60 -14.85
C GLU A 189 18.10 2.11 -14.55
N GLN A 190 18.27 2.92 -15.58
CA GLN A 190 18.35 4.37 -15.43
C GLN A 190 16.97 4.99 -15.21
N PHE A 191 15.93 4.42 -15.81
CA PHE A 191 14.55 4.93 -15.77
C PHE A 191 13.57 4.13 -14.89
N THR A 192 14.01 3.02 -14.28
CA THR A 192 13.20 2.30 -13.27
C THR A 192 12.82 3.21 -12.11
N GLY A 193 11.55 3.13 -11.70
CA GLY A 193 11.01 3.86 -10.55
C GLY A 193 10.76 5.36 -10.80
N LEU A 194 10.97 5.85 -12.03
CA LEU A 194 10.74 7.25 -12.38
C LEU A 194 9.47 7.40 -13.23
N TYR A 195 8.64 8.38 -12.87
CA TYR A 195 7.43 8.76 -13.60
C TYR A 195 7.68 10.02 -14.44
N ASP A 196 7.15 10.05 -15.65
CA ASP A 196 7.12 11.25 -16.51
C ASP A 196 5.97 12.18 -16.13
N GLU A 197 6.13 13.48 -16.40
CA GLU A 197 5.10 14.50 -16.22
C GLU A 197 3.82 14.19 -17.01
N ALA A 198 3.92 13.58 -18.20
CA ALA A 198 2.73 13.22 -18.97
C ALA A 198 1.96 12.04 -18.36
N GLU A 199 2.63 11.17 -17.59
CA GLU A 199 2.06 9.98 -16.95
C GLU A 199 1.52 10.25 -15.53
N MET A 200 1.44 11.53 -15.12
CA MET A 200 1.08 11.93 -13.75
C MET A 200 -0.21 11.32 -13.22
N ASP A 201 -1.24 11.20 -14.06
CA ASP A 201 -2.52 10.66 -13.62
C ASP A 201 -2.47 9.15 -13.37
N ARG A 202 -1.58 8.41 -14.05
CA ARG A 202 -1.30 7.02 -13.66
C ARG A 202 -0.63 6.95 -12.29
N ALA A 203 0.25 7.89 -11.96
CA ALA A 203 0.89 7.93 -10.65
C ALA A 203 -0.12 8.22 -9.50
N LYS A 204 -1.23 8.88 -9.80
CA LYS A 204 -2.38 9.03 -8.87
C LYS A 204 -3.17 7.72 -8.70
N ILE A 205 -3.16 6.83 -9.70
CA ILE A 205 -3.99 5.61 -9.77
C ILE A 205 -3.30 4.36 -9.21
N ILE A 206 -1.96 4.27 -9.20
CA ILE A 206 -1.27 3.08 -8.68
C ILE A 206 -1.35 3.01 -7.14
N ASP A 207 -2.07 1.99 -6.65
CA ASP A 207 -2.29 1.67 -5.23
C ASP A 207 -1.18 0.81 -4.60
N LEU A 208 -1.08 0.95 -3.28
CA LEU A 208 -0.07 0.48 -2.32
C LEU A 208 1.26 1.23 -2.38
N THR A 209 1.34 2.28 -1.57
CA THR A 209 2.62 2.87 -1.16
C THR A 209 3.44 1.84 -0.38
N ALA A 210 4.75 1.80 -0.59
CA ALA A 210 5.65 0.95 0.21
C ALA A 210 5.50 1.20 1.73
N SER A 211 5.07 2.40 2.11
CA SER A 211 4.71 2.76 3.49
C SER A 211 3.53 1.95 4.04
N GLU A 212 2.52 1.63 3.22
CA GLU A 212 1.38 0.79 3.65
C GLU A 212 1.80 -0.67 3.85
N ILE A 213 2.74 -1.19 3.05
CA ILE A 213 3.31 -2.53 3.21
C ILE A 213 4.16 -2.60 4.49
N VAL A 214 5.00 -1.60 4.73
CA VAL A 214 5.86 -1.52 5.93
C VAL A 214 5.04 -1.25 7.20
N GLU A 215 4.01 -0.42 7.13
CA GLU A 215 3.16 -0.15 8.29
C GLU A 215 2.30 -1.38 8.61
N HIS A 216 1.83 -2.13 7.60
CA HIS A 216 1.19 -3.43 7.80
C HIS A 216 2.17 -4.45 8.41
N GLU A 217 3.43 -4.48 7.98
CA GLU A 217 4.46 -5.34 8.59
C GLU A 217 4.79 -4.92 10.03
N ARG A 218 4.84 -3.61 10.32
CA ARG A 218 5.03 -3.08 11.68
C ARG A 218 3.83 -3.34 12.57
N GLU A 219 2.63 -3.21 12.03
CA GLU A 219 1.38 -3.54 12.71
C GLU A 219 1.29 -5.04 12.97
N GLU A 220 1.61 -5.88 11.99
CA GLU A 220 1.74 -7.32 12.17
C GLU A 220 2.82 -7.69 13.17
N ASN A 221 3.97 -7.01 13.17
CA ASN A 221 5.06 -7.26 14.13
C ASN A 221 4.69 -6.80 15.54
N ARG A 222 3.95 -5.69 15.69
CA ARG A 222 3.36 -5.25 16.96
C ARG A 222 2.29 -6.25 17.43
N LEU A 223 1.43 -6.73 16.53
CA LEU A 223 0.41 -7.75 16.82
C LEU A 223 1.02 -9.11 17.19
N LYS A 224 2.12 -9.51 16.55
CA LYS A 224 2.93 -10.69 16.90
C LYS A 224 3.62 -10.52 18.25
N ALA A 225 4.16 -9.34 18.54
CA ALA A 225 4.83 -9.03 19.81
C ALA A 225 3.88 -8.99 21.02
N VAL A 226 2.60 -8.64 20.80
CA VAL A 226 1.54 -8.67 21.83
C VAL A 226 0.84 -10.06 21.89
N GLY A 227 1.28 -11.02 21.05
CA GLY A 227 0.74 -12.38 21.01
C GLY A 227 -0.65 -12.52 20.39
N ALA A 228 -1.22 -11.45 19.81
CA ALA A 228 -2.63 -11.38 19.42
C ALA A 228 -2.95 -12.00 18.05
N SER A 229 -1.97 -12.22 17.18
CA SER A 229 -2.24 -12.67 15.80
C SER A 229 -2.74 -14.11 15.71
N ASN A 230 -2.47 -14.95 16.72
CA ASN A 230 -2.95 -16.34 16.76
C ASN A 230 -3.25 -16.86 18.18
N SER A 231 -3.87 -16.02 19.01
CA SER A 231 -4.31 -16.39 20.36
C SER A 231 -5.81 -16.15 20.56
N ILE A 232 -6.38 -16.80 21.58
CA ILE A 232 -7.70 -16.52 22.11
C ILE A 232 -7.53 -15.88 23.48
N THR A 233 -8.00 -14.65 23.59
CA THR A 233 -8.02 -13.93 24.87
C THR A 233 -9.14 -14.51 25.71
N ILE A 234 -8.81 -15.17 26.81
CA ILE A 234 -9.76 -15.85 27.68
C ILE A 234 -9.44 -15.55 29.15
N THR A 235 -10.42 -15.70 30.04
CA THR A 235 -10.17 -15.71 31.49
C THR A 235 -10.46 -17.08 32.09
N TRP A 236 -9.62 -17.52 33.03
CA TRP A 236 -9.78 -18.79 33.74
C TRP A 236 -10.52 -18.66 35.09
N GLY A 237 -10.94 -17.44 35.46
CA GLY A 237 -11.65 -17.18 36.73
C GLY A 237 -10.74 -16.87 37.93
N ASP A 238 -9.42 -16.92 37.77
CA ASP A 238 -8.45 -16.46 38.77
C ASP A 238 -8.37 -14.92 38.71
N ASN A 239 -9.08 -14.24 39.61
CA ASN A 239 -9.19 -12.77 39.68
C ASN A 239 -9.63 -12.09 38.38
N TRP A 240 -10.31 -12.81 37.47
CA TRP A 240 -10.74 -12.31 36.16
C TRP A 240 -9.60 -11.76 35.29
N ALA A 241 -8.38 -12.23 35.51
CA ALA A 241 -7.27 -11.89 34.64
C ALA A 241 -7.54 -12.43 33.22
N LEU A 242 -7.23 -11.60 32.23
CA LEU A 242 -7.28 -11.96 30.81
C LEU A 242 -5.92 -12.52 30.40
N GLU A 243 -5.94 -13.69 29.77
CA GLU A 243 -4.77 -14.37 29.23
C GLU A 243 -4.95 -14.59 27.72
N ASN A 244 -3.90 -14.34 26.94
CA ASN A 244 -3.85 -14.69 25.52
C ASN A 244 -3.31 -16.11 25.36
N VAL A 245 -4.20 -17.07 25.10
CA VAL A 245 -3.83 -18.48 24.93
C VAL A 245 -3.62 -18.77 23.44
N PRO A 246 -2.44 -19.25 23.00
CA PRO A 246 -2.24 -19.63 21.59
C PRO A 246 -3.33 -20.58 21.10
N VAL A 247 -3.85 -20.35 19.89
CA VAL A 247 -5.00 -21.10 19.36
C VAL A 247 -4.73 -22.62 19.32
N GLY A 248 -3.49 -23.03 19.04
CA GLY A 248 -3.09 -24.45 19.04
C GLY A 248 -3.04 -25.11 20.42
N GLU A 249 -2.96 -24.34 21.50
CA GLU A 249 -2.96 -24.84 22.89
C GLU A 249 -4.32 -24.69 23.58
N PHE A 250 -5.23 -23.92 22.97
CA PHE A 250 -6.49 -23.52 23.59
C PHE A 250 -7.39 -24.70 23.92
N PHE A 251 -7.52 -25.66 23.00
CA PHE A 251 -8.39 -26.81 23.18
C PHE A 251 -7.97 -27.68 24.37
N ASP A 252 -6.68 -28.00 24.46
CA ASP A 252 -6.14 -28.87 25.50
C ASP A 252 -6.26 -28.22 26.88
N ARG A 253 -5.90 -26.94 27.00
CA ARG A 253 -6.04 -26.18 28.25
C ARG A 253 -7.50 -26.02 28.67
N ALA A 254 -8.40 -25.80 27.72
CA ALA A 254 -9.83 -25.72 28.01
C ALA A 254 -10.39 -27.07 28.49
N CYS A 255 -9.97 -28.19 27.89
CA CYS A 255 -10.33 -29.53 28.37
C CYS A 255 -9.79 -29.79 29.77
N GLU A 256 -8.54 -29.45 30.04
CA GLU A 256 -7.91 -29.60 31.36
C GLU A 256 -8.67 -28.82 32.44
N PHE A 257 -9.06 -27.57 32.14
CA PHE A 257 -9.88 -26.74 33.05
C PHE A 257 -11.24 -27.38 33.32
N ILE A 258 -11.92 -27.86 32.28
CA ILE A 258 -13.24 -28.52 32.40
C ILE A 258 -13.15 -29.79 33.24
N GLU A 259 -12.05 -30.53 33.15
CA GLU A 259 -11.85 -31.77 33.90
C GLU A 259 -11.53 -31.53 35.38
N LYS A 260 -10.77 -30.47 35.70
CA LYS A 260 -10.30 -30.18 37.05
C LYS A 260 -11.28 -29.39 37.90
N GLU A 261 -12.17 -28.61 37.28
CA GLU A 261 -13.00 -27.64 37.99
C GLU A 261 -14.44 -28.13 38.25
N PRO A 262 -15.09 -27.66 39.33
CA PRO A 262 -16.43 -28.07 39.66
C PRO A 262 -17.45 -27.54 38.63
N PRO A 263 -18.58 -28.25 38.39
CA PRO A 263 -19.58 -27.87 37.38
C PRO A 263 -20.05 -26.41 37.44
N ALA A 264 -20.19 -25.86 38.65
CA ALA A 264 -20.59 -24.47 38.86
C ALA A 264 -19.55 -23.45 38.39
N LYS A 265 -18.24 -23.76 38.51
CA LYS A 265 -17.15 -22.89 38.04
C LYS A 265 -16.99 -23.01 36.52
N VAL A 266 -17.13 -24.22 35.97
CA VAL A 266 -17.15 -24.46 34.51
C VAL A 266 -18.31 -23.70 33.83
N ALA A 267 -19.50 -23.69 34.44
CA ALA A 267 -20.64 -22.95 33.92
C ALA A 267 -20.37 -21.43 33.87
N LYS A 268 -19.81 -20.86 34.96
CA LYS A 268 -19.43 -19.44 35.00
C LYS A 268 -18.33 -19.11 34.00
N TRP A 269 -17.35 -19.98 33.83
CA TRP A 269 -16.27 -19.82 32.86
C TRP A 269 -16.78 -19.82 31.41
N ARG A 270 -17.73 -20.72 31.07
CA ARG A 270 -18.40 -20.73 29.76
C ARG A 270 -19.09 -19.40 29.49
N ASP A 271 -19.82 -18.88 30.48
CA ASP A 271 -20.59 -17.65 30.33
C ASP A 271 -19.69 -16.42 30.21
N ALA A 272 -18.62 -16.37 31.02
CA ALA A 272 -17.58 -15.35 30.95
C ALA A 272 -16.88 -15.28 29.60
N ASN A 273 -16.68 -16.43 28.96
CA ASN A 273 -15.87 -16.56 27.76
C ASN A 273 -16.70 -16.83 26.49
N ARG A 274 -17.96 -16.38 26.47
CA ARG A 274 -18.88 -16.62 25.34
C ARG A 274 -18.34 -16.13 24.00
N GLU A 275 -17.79 -14.91 23.95
CA GLU A 275 -17.21 -14.35 22.71
C GLU A 275 -15.87 -15.00 22.33
N PRO A 276 -14.93 -15.25 23.26
CA PRO A 276 -13.73 -16.06 23.00
C PRO A 276 -14.03 -17.46 22.44
N LEU A 277 -15.05 -18.15 22.96
CA LEU A 277 -15.45 -19.48 22.49
C LEU A 277 -16.06 -19.45 21.07
N LYS A 278 -16.80 -18.39 20.71
CA LYS A 278 -17.26 -18.18 19.33
C LYS A 278 -16.08 -17.90 18.39
N MET A 279 -15.11 -17.12 18.84
CA MET A 279 -13.88 -16.85 18.10
C MET A 279 -13.09 -18.14 17.85
N PHE A 280 -13.03 -19.04 18.84
CA PHE A 280 -12.43 -20.37 18.67
C PHE A 280 -13.15 -21.20 17.62
N TRP A 281 -14.48 -21.24 17.65
CA TRP A 281 -15.27 -21.94 16.65
C TRP A 281 -15.02 -21.42 15.22
N SER A 282 -14.87 -20.11 15.04
CA SER A 282 -14.54 -19.51 13.74
C SER A 282 -13.16 -19.92 13.20
N LYS A 283 -12.21 -20.28 14.08
CA LYS A 283 -10.85 -20.66 13.70
C LYS A 283 -10.67 -22.18 13.59
N HIS A 284 -11.26 -22.95 14.52
CA HIS A 284 -11.14 -24.41 14.63
C HIS A 284 -12.50 -25.06 14.92
N PRO A 285 -13.38 -25.20 13.91
CA PRO A 285 -14.76 -25.66 14.12
C PRO A 285 -14.87 -27.11 14.63
N GLY A 286 -13.92 -27.99 14.28
CA GLY A 286 -13.89 -29.39 14.74
C GLY A 286 -13.63 -29.49 16.24
N ASP A 287 -12.53 -28.88 16.71
CA ASP A 287 -12.15 -28.87 18.12
C ASP A 287 -13.15 -28.10 18.98
N ALA A 288 -13.72 -27.01 18.45
CA ALA A 288 -14.76 -26.25 19.16
C ALA A 288 -16.05 -27.07 19.36
N LEU A 289 -16.41 -27.93 18.41
CA LEU A 289 -17.59 -28.80 18.55
C LEU A 289 -17.36 -29.87 19.62
N GLU A 290 -16.15 -30.42 19.69
CA GLU A 290 -15.78 -31.37 20.74
C GLU A 290 -15.72 -30.68 22.12
N LEU A 291 -15.13 -29.49 22.20
CA LEU A 291 -15.07 -28.70 23.43
C LEU A 291 -16.47 -28.38 23.96
N LYS A 292 -17.40 -28.03 23.08
CA LYS A 292 -18.81 -27.79 23.43
C LYS A 292 -19.46 -29.02 24.06
N LYS A 293 -19.25 -30.23 23.49
CA LYS A 293 -19.77 -31.48 24.08
C LYS A 293 -19.23 -31.71 25.48
N ARG A 294 -17.93 -31.50 25.69
CA ARG A 294 -17.27 -31.66 27.00
C ARG A 294 -17.80 -30.65 28.03
N LEU A 295 -18.03 -29.41 27.63
CA LEU A 295 -18.64 -28.38 28.47
C LEU A 295 -20.05 -28.76 28.92
N GLU A 296 -20.90 -29.17 27.97
CA GLU A 296 -22.28 -29.59 28.27
C GLU A 296 -22.30 -30.81 29.19
N ALA A 297 -21.42 -31.79 28.94
CA ALA A 297 -21.29 -32.98 29.77
C ALA A 297 -20.82 -32.66 31.20
N ALA A 298 -19.84 -31.76 31.35
CA ALA A 298 -19.31 -31.37 32.66
C ALA A 298 -20.32 -30.57 33.49
N ILE A 299 -21.08 -29.66 32.87
CA ILE A 299 -22.13 -28.89 33.53
C ILE A 299 -23.30 -29.78 33.96
N ALA A 300 -23.58 -30.85 33.21
CA ALA A 300 -24.64 -31.80 33.53
C ALA A 300 -24.27 -32.82 34.63
N ARG A 301 -23.01 -32.86 35.11
CA ARG A 301 -22.61 -33.77 36.21
C ARG A 301 -23.28 -33.33 37.52
N PRO A 302 -23.95 -34.24 38.26
CA PRO A 302 -24.48 -33.93 39.58
C PRO A 302 -23.33 -33.59 40.52
N ALA A 303 -23.48 -32.54 41.34
CA ALA A 303 -22.50 -32.18 42.36
C ALA A 303 -22.20 -33.41 43.23
N GLN A 304 -20.92 -33.79 43.36
CA GLN A 304 -20.52 -34.77 44.36
C GLN A 304 -21.00 -34.25 45.72
N LYS A 305 -21.91 -35.00 46.36
CA LYS A 305 -22.26 -34.79 47.76
C LYS A 305 -20.96 -34.91 48.57
N THR A 306 -20.44 -33.78 49.03
CA THR A 306 -19.50 -33.76 50.15
C THR A 306 -20.15 -34.51 51.31
N ALA A 307 -19.34 -35.33 52.00
CA ALA A 307 -19.77 -36.23 53.05
C ALA A 307 -20.75 -35.57 54.04
N SER A 308 -21.79 -36.34 54.35
CA SER A 308 -22.95 -35.98 55.15
C SER A 308 -22.63 -35.56 56.59
N ASP A 309 -23.48 -34.69 57.14
CA ASP A 309 -23.80 -34.45 58.56
C ASP A 309 -24.12 -35.72 59.40
N ALA A 310 -23.86 -36.91 58.90
CA ALA A 310 -24.02 -38.18 59.62
C ALA A 310 -22.82 -38.49 60.54
N GLU A 311 -21.65 -37.88 60.35
CA GLU A 311 -20.48 -38.07 61.24
C GLU A 311 -20.53 -37.21 62.51
N LEU A 312 -21.37 -36.17 62.57
CA LEU A 312 -21.55 -35.33 63.76
C LEU A 312 -22.55 -35.90 64.79
N ARG A 313 -23.23 -37.01 64.49
CA ARG A 313 -24.20 -37.66 65.39
C ARG A 313 -23.63 -38.77 66.29
N ASN A 314 -22.38 -39.18 66.08
CA ASN A 314 -21.75 -40.27 66.83
C ASN A 314 -20.60 -39.83 67.75
N HIS A 315 -20.56 -38.56 68.18
CA HIS A 315 -19.65 -38.16 69.26
C HIS A 315 -20.29 -38.47 70.63
N PRO A 316 -19.74 -39.38 71.44
CA PRO A 316 -20.24 -39.63 72.79
C PRO A 316 -19.92 -38.44 73.70
N LEU A 317 -20.92 -38.00 74.46
CA LEU A 317 -20.76 -37.14 75.64
C LEU A 317 -19.84 -37.85 76.64
N MET A 318 -18.59 -37.40 76.75
CA MET A 318 -17.77 -37.69 77.93
C MET A 318 -18.06 -36.62 78.98
N ALA A 319 -18.75 -37.04 80.04
CA ALA A 319 -18.74 -36.38 81.33
C ALA A 319 -17.40 -36.67 82.02
N GLY A 320 -16.79 -35.63 82.62
CA GLY A 320 -15.52 -35.72 83.35
C GLY A 320 -14.80 -34.38 83.33
#